data_AF-A0A0D2ITW9-F1
#
_entry.id   AF-A0A0D2ITW9-F1
#
_cell.length_a   1.000
_cell.length_b   1.000
_cell.length_c   1.000
_cell.angle_alpha   90.00
_cell.angle_beta   90.00
_cell.angle_gamma   90.00
#
_symmetry.space_group_name_H-M   'P 1'
#
loop_
_entity.id
_entity.type
_entity.pdbx_description
1 polymer ?
#
loop_
_entity_poly.entity_id
_entity_poly.type
_entity_poly.pdbx_seq_one_letter_code
_entity_poly.pdbx_strand_id
1 'polypeptide(L)'
;MLNADKEFLAQKVAPHRDFYNVRKVDTHIHHSACMHQKHLLRFIKSKLRKEPDEVVIFRDGKYLTLREVFESLNLTGYDLNVDTLDMHADKNTFHRFDKFNLKYNPCGQSRLREIFIKQV
;
A
#
# COMPACT_ATOMS: atom_id res chain seq x y z
N MET A 1 27.15 -6.11 30.31
CA MET A 1 25.74 -5.90 30.72
C MET A 1 25.41 -6.93 31.79
N LEU A 2 24.85 -6.54 32.93
CA LEU A 2 24.76 -7.40 34.13
C LEU A 2 23.39 -8.09 34.34
N ASN A 3 22.33 -7.67 33.66
CA ASN A 3 20.95 -8.10 33.97
C ASN A 3 20.25 -8.92 32.87
N ALA A 4 20.88 -9.12 31.70
CA ALA A 4 20.25 -9.78 30.56
C ALA A 4 19.70 -11.18 30.89
N ASP A 5 20.47 -11.99 31.62
CA ASP A 5 20.05 -13.35 32.00
C ASP A 5 18.88 -13.34 33.00
N LYS A 6 18.86 -12.37 33.93
CA LYS A 6 17.77 -12.20 34.89
C LYS A 6 16.47 -11.81 34.19
N GLU A 7 16.56 -10.89 33.23
CA GLU A 7 15.40 -10.45 32.42
C GLU A 7 14.86 -11.59 31.54
N PHE A 8 15.75 -12.39 30.93
CA PHE A 8 15.36 -13.55 30.13
C PHE A 8 14.66 -14.63 30.97
N LEU A 9 15.18 -14.94 32.17
CA LEU A 9 14.54 -15.88 33.09
C LEU A 9 13.16 -15.36 33.55
N ALA A 10 13.03 -14.06 33.81
CA ALA A 10 11.76 -13.44 34.18
C ALA A 10 10.69 -13.53 33.08
N GLN A 11 11.08 -13.51 31.80
CA GLN A 11 10.13 -13.72 30.70
C GLN A 11 9.65 -15.18 30.63
N LYS A 12 10.52 -16.15 30.92
CA LYS A 12 10.17 -17.59 30.88
C LYS A 12 9.16 -18.02 31.94
N VAL A 13 9.11 -17.32 33.08
CA VAL A 13 8.15 -17.63 34.16
C VAL A 13 6.74 -17.10 33.88
N ALA A 14 6.56 -16.27 32.85
CA ALA A 14 5.25 -15.76 32.44
C ALA A 14 4.74 -16.52 31.20
N PRO A 15 4.06 -17.68 31.36
CA PRO A 15 3.55 -18.46 30.24
C PRO A 15 2.55 -17.63 29.41
N HIS A 16 2.50 -17.88 28.11
CA HIS A 16 1.62 -17.19 27.15
C HIS A 16 1.82 -15.66 27.07
N ARG A 17 2.93 -15.10 27.55
CA ARG A 17 3.31 -13.69 27.37
C ARG A 17 4.57 -13.53 26.52
N ASP A 18 4.58 -14.17 25.36
CA ASP A 18 5.67 -14.10 24.38
C ASP A 18 5.42 -13.03 23.30
N PHE A 19 6.39 -12.95 22.37
CA PHE A 19 6.35 -12.02 21.25
C PHE A 19 5.18 -12.24 20.28
N TYR A 20 4.45 -13.36 20.32
CA TYR A 20 3.26 -13.55 19.50
C TYR A 20 1.98 -13.19 20.26
N ASN A 21 1.95 -13.48 21.56
CA ASN A 21 0.76 -13.35 22.39
C ASN A 21 0.55 -11.96 23.00
N VAL A 22 1.60 -11.16 23.17
CA VAL A 22 1.45 -9.77 23.63
C VAL A 22 0.68 -8.94 22.58
N ARG A 23 -0.13 -7.97 23.00
CA ARG A 23 -0.79 -7.04 22.06
C ARG A 23 0.19 -5.94 21.68
N LYS A 24 0.38 -5.73 20.38
CA LYS A 24 1.17 -4.62 19.84
C LYS A 24 0.26 -3.77 18.98
N VAL A 25 0.48 -2.46 19.02
CA VAL A 25 -0.25 -1.48 18.24
C VAL A 25 0.76 -0.75 17.37
N ASP A 26 0.44 -0.60 16.10
CA ASP A 26 1.17 0.33 15.23
C ASP A 26 0.78 1.75 15.62
N THR A 27 1.70 2.48 16.23
CA THR A 27 1.44 3.82 16.75
C THR A 27 1.41 4.88 15.66
N HIS A 28 1.82 4.55 14.43
CA HIS A 28 1.81 5.49 13.32
C HIS A 28 1.71 4.78 11.97
N ILE A 29 0.50 4.80 11.42
CA ILE A 29 0.19 4.27 10.11
C ILE A 29 -0.61 5.29 9.29
N HIS A 30 -0.35 5.35 7.99
CA HIS A 30 -1.18 6.12 7.07
C HIS A 30 -2.18 5.19 6.40
N HIS A 31 -3.46 5.57 6.37
CA HIS A 31 -4.53 4.72 5.84
C HIS A 31 -4.30 4.30 4.37
N SER A 32 -3.88 5.24 3.51
CA SER A 32 -3.53 4.97 2.12
C SER A 32 -2.36 4.01 1.92
N ALA A 33 -1.60 3.76 2.98
CA ALA A 33 -0.40 2.93 3.01
C ALA A 33 -0.56 1.62 3.79
N CYS A 34 -1.74 1.35 4.35
CA CYS A 34 -1.93 0.22 5.25
C CYS A 34 -1.93 -1.14 4.54
N MET A 35 -2.12 -1.14 3.22
CA MET A 35 -2.25 -2.35 2.42
C MET A 35 -0.91 -2.84 1.87
N HIS A 36 -0.71 -4.16 1.92
CA HIS A 36 0.46 -4.80 1.31
C HIS A 36 0.44 -4.66 -0.21
N GLN A 37 1.59 -4.36 -0.84
CA GLN A 37 1.68 -4.08 -2.28
C GLN A 37 1.14 -5.21 -3.16
N LYS A 38 1.45 -6.47 -2.83
CA LYS A 38 0.91 -7.66 -3.54
C LYS A 38 -0.62 -7.73 -3.47
N HIS A 39 -1.22 -7.27 -2.37
CA HIS A 39 -2.67 -7.26 -2.22
C HIS A 39 -3.29 -6.19 -3.14
N LEU A 40 -2.74 -4.98 -3.13
CA LEU A 40 -3.16 -3.89 -4.00
C LEU A 40 -3.00 -4.27 -5.48
N LEU A 41 -1.86 -4.86 -5.87
CA LEU A 41 -1.64 -5.35 -7.23
C LEU A 41 -2.73 -6.34 -7.68
N ARG A 42 -3.03 -7.32 -6.81
CA ARG A 42 -4.06 -8.32 -7.09
C ARG A 42 -5.44 -7.68 -7.23
N PHE A 43 -5.74 -6.67 -6.42
CA PHE A 43 -6.99 -5.93 -6.49
C PHE A 43 -7.11 -5.18 -7.83
N ILE A 44 -6.10 -4.40 -8.21
CA ILE A 44 -6.07 -3.67 -9.50
C ILE A 44 -6.24 -4.64 -10.67
N LYS A 45 -5.46 -5.73 -10.71
CA LYS A 45 -5.59 -6.76 -11.77
C LYS A 45 -6.97 -7.41 -11.79
N SER A 46 -7.59 -7.63 -10.63
CA SER A 46 -8.93 -8.20 -10.56
C SER A 46 -9.97 -7.23 -11.10
N LYS A 47 -9.88 -5.95 -10.77
CA LYS A 47 -10.80 -4.91 -11.27
C LYS A 47 -10.68 -4.74 -12.77
N LEU A 48 -9.45 -4.68 -13.31
CA LEU A 48 -9.23 -4.58 -14.75
C LEU A 48 -9.80 -5.76 -15.54
N ARG A 49 -9.82 -6.98 -14.97
CA ARG A 49 -10.41 -8.16 -15.63
C ARG A 49 -11.94 -8.22 -15.53
N LYS A 50 -12.50 -7.84 -14.38
CA LYS A 50 -13.92 -8.05 -14.09
C LYS A 50 -14.79 -6.88 -14.52
N GLU A 51 -14.27 -5.66 -14.37
CA GLU A 51 -15.01 -4.40 -14.54
C GLU A 51 -14.19 -3.39 -15.36
N PRO A 52 -13.75 -3.74 -16.59
CA PRO A 52 -12.94 -2.83 -17.42
C PRO A 52 -13.68 -1.59 -17.91
N ASP A 53 -15.00 -1.69 -18.11
CA ASP A 53 -15.83 -0.61 -18.64
C ASP A 53 -16.42 0.31 -17.55
N GLU A 54 -16.03 0.12 -16.28
CA GLU A 54 -16.45 0.96 -15.16
C GLU A 54 -15.86 2.37 -15.33
N VAL A 55 -16.70 3.41 -15.25
CA VAL A 55 -16.26 4.81 -15.32
C VAL A 55 -15.60 5.20 -14.01
N VAL A 56 -14.31 5.56 -14.04
CA VAL A 56 -13.49 5.75 -12.83
C VAL A 56 -13.00 7.19 -12.61
N ILE A 57 -12.95 8.01 -13.66
CA ILE A 57 -12.45 9.39 -13.55
C ILE A 57 -13.08 10.29 -14.61
N PHE A 58 -13.31 11.56 -14.27
CA PHE A 58 -13.64 12.62 -15.23
C PHE A 58 -12.42 13.52 -15.42
N ARG A 59 -11.90 13.58 -16.65
CA ARG A 59 -10.71 14.38 -16.98
C ARG A 59 -10.75 14.86 -18.42
N ASP A 60 -10.20 16.05 -18.66
CA ASP A 60 -10.10 16.65 -20.00
C ASP A 60 -11.48 16.74 -20.70
N GLY A 61 -12.54 16.98 -19.91
CA GLY A 61 -13.92 17.07 -20.38
C GLY A 61 -14.60 15.74 -20.69
N LYS A 62 -13.94 14.60 -20.43
CA LYS A 62 -14.45 13.26 -20.74
C LYS A 62 -14.47 12.35 -19.51
N TYR A 63 -15.51 11.53 -19.41
CA TYR A 63 -15.54 10.38 -18.49
C TYR A 63 -14.73 9.23 -19.08
N LEU A 64 -13.75 8.74 -18.34
CA LEU A 64 -12.89 7.63 -18.74
C LEU A 64 -13.25 6.36 -17.97
N THR A 65 -13.34 5.27 -18.70
CA THR A 65 -13.44 3.92 -18.15
C THR A 65 -12.10 3.43 -17.62
N LEU A 66 -12.11 2.40 -16.77
CA LEU A 66 -10.89 1.79 -16.25
C LEU A 66 -9.97 1.31 -17.39
N ARG A 67 -10.53 0.71 -18.44
CA ARG A 67 -9.79 0.30 -19.64
C ARG A 67 -9.13 1.49 -20.34
N GLU A 68 -9.88 2.55 -20.63
CA GLU A 68 -9.35 3.74 -21.32
C GLU A 68 -8.24 4.42 -20.52
N VAL A 69 -8.33 4.42 -19.18
CA VAL A 69 -7.25 4.93 -18.33
C VAL A 69 -5.97 4.11 -18.53
N PHE A 70 -6.06 2.78 -18.51
CA PHE A 70 -4.90 1.91 -18.71
C PHE A 70 -4.30 2.02 -20.11
N GLU A 71 -5.15 2.10 -21.15
CA GLU A 71 -4.73 2.36 -22.53
C GLU A 71 -4.00 3.71 -22.66
N SER A 72 -4.52 4.77 -22.01
CA SER A 72 -3.88 6.10 -22.03
C SER A 72 -2.50 6.15 -21.38
N LEU A 73 -2.22 5.20 -20.48
CA LEU A 73 -0.94 5.05 -19.81
C LEU A 73 -0.01 4.07 -20.53
N ASN A 74 -0.46 3.46 -21.64
CA ASN A 74 0.24 2.39 -22.35
C ASN A 74 0.65 1.24 -21.42
N LEU A 75 -0.25 0.85 -20.51
CA LEU A 75 -0.04 -0.23 -19.53
C LEU A 75 -1.06 -1.34 -19.72
N THR A 76 -0.61 -2.59 -19.69
CA THR A 76 -1.51 -3.74 -19.64
C THR A 76 -1.52 -4.39 -18.25
N GLY A 77 -2.56 -5.19 -17.96
CA GLY A 77 -2.62 -5.97 -16.72
C GLY A 77 -1.48 -6.99 -16.55
N TYR A 78 -0.78 -7.33 -17.64
CA TYR A 78 0.40 -8.21 -17.62
C TYR A 78 1.66 -7.44 -17.19
N ASP A 79 1.81 -6.20 -17.64
CA ASP A 79 2.97 -5.36 -17.33
C ASP A 79 3.01 -4.95 -15.86
N LEU A 80 1.86 -4.90 -15.20
CA LEU A 80 1.75 -4.60 -13.77
C LEU A 80 2.42 -5.70 -12.91
N ASN A 81 3.46 -5.33 -12.18
CA ASN A 81 4.10 -6.15 -11.16
C ASN A 81 4.39 -5.34 -9.88
N VAL A 82 4.96 -5.97 -8.86
CA VAL A 82 5.21 -5.31 -7.56
C VAL A 82 6.21 -4.17 -7.72
N ASP A 83 7.25 -4.35 -8.53
CA ASP A 83 8.28 -3.34 -8.75
C ASP A 83 7.72 -2.13 -9.50
N THR A 84 6.80 -2.34 -10.45
CA THR A 84 6.13 -1.25 -11.17
C THR A 84 5.20 -0.42 -10.30
N LEU A 85 4.79 -0.91 -9.12
CA LEU A 85 3.97 -0.13 -8.19
C LEU A 85 4.82 0.87 -7.38
N ASP A 86 6.09 0.55 -7.11
CA ASP A 86 7.06 1.37 -6.34
C ASP A 86 6.59 1.84 -4.93
N MET A 87 5.79 1.00 -4.26
CA MET A 87 5.11 1.37 -3.00
C MET A 87 5.87 0.90 -1.75
N HIS A 88 7.19 1.07 -1.68
CA HIS A 88 8.02 0.55 -0.58
C HIS A 88 7.89 1.37 0.71
N ALA A 89 7.74 0.69 1.85
CA ALA A 89 7.83 1.36 3.15
C ALA A 89 9.26 1.92 3.36
N ASP A 90 9.36 3.20 3.74
CA ASP A 90 10.63 3.85 4.09
C ASP A 90 10.67 4.23 5.56
N LYS A 91 11.85 4.21 6.16
CA LYS A 91 12.05 4.83 7.48
C LYS A 91 12.06 6.36 7.38
N ASN A 92 12.34 6.91 6.19
CA ASN A 92 12.43 8.34 5.94
C ASN A 92 11.09 9.03 5.62
N THR A 93 9.97 8.31 5.64
CA THR A 93 8.62 8.90 5.40
C THR A 93 7.93 9.37 6.67
N PHE A 94 8.46 9.02 7.86
CA PHE A 94 7.91 9.46 9.14
C PHE A 94 7.95 11.00 9.25
N HIS A 95 6.78 11.63 9.47
CA HIS A 95 6.56 13.09 9.44
C HIS A 95 6.86 13.82 8.11
N ARG A 96 7.16 13.10 7.02
CA ARG A 96 7.48 13.68 5.70
C ARG A 96 6.38 13.38 4.69
N PHE A 97 5.29 14.14 4.79
CA PHE A 97 4.09 13.98 3.94
C PHE A 97 4.37 14.20 2.45
N ASP A 98 5.35 15.04 2.11
CA ASP A 98 5.84 15.23 0.75
C ASP A 98 6.42 13.93 0.16
N LYS A 99 7.34 13.30 0.90
CA LYS A 99 7.95 12.02 0.52
C LYS A 99 6.93 10.89 0.53
N PHE A 100 5.98 10.92 1.46
CA PHE A 100 4.87 9.97 1.51
C PHE A 100 4.02 10.04 0.24
N ASN A 101 3.59 11.23 -0.20
CA ASN A 101 2.73 11.35 -1.38
C ASN A 101 3.43 10.92 -2.69
N LEU A 102 4.72 11.21 -2.83
CA LEU A 102 5.54 10.76 -3.96
C LEU A 102 5.67 9.23 -3.97
N LYS A 103 5.87 8.60 -2.81
CA LYS A 103 6.09 7.16 -2.68
C LYS A 103 4.81 6.33 -2.79
N TYR A 104 3.66 6.90 -2.44
CA TYR A 104 2.34 6.26 -2.55
C TYR A 104 1.62 6.65 -3.85
N ASN A 105 2.33 6.62 -4.97
CA ASN A 105 1.82 6.94 -6.30
C ASN A 105 2.05 5.73 -7.23
N PRO A 106 1.05 4.82 -7.41
CA PRO A 106 1.21 3.61 -8.20
C PRO A 106 1.73 3.92 -9.61
N CYS A 107 2.83 3.26 -10.00
CA CYS A 107 3.50 3.48 -11.30
C CYS A 107 4.00 4.93 -11.52
N GLY A 108 4.13 5.74 -10.46
CA GLY A 108 4.43 7.17 -10.58
C GLY A 108 3.29 7.99 -11.22
N GLN A 109 2.11 7.38 -11.42
CA GLN A 109 1.00 7.99 -12.15
C GLN A 109 -0.11 8.44 -11.20
N SER A 110 -0.27 9.76 -11.09
CA SER A 110 -1.27 10.37 -10.20
C SER A 110 -2.69 9.86 -10.44
N ARG A 111 -3.00 9.46 -11.68
CA ARG A 111 -4.28 8.87 -12.08
C ARG A 111 -4.61 7.58 -11.34
N LEU A 112 -3.66 6.65 -11.23
CA LEU A 112 -3.90 5.38 -10.54
C LEU A 112 -4.01 5.57 -9.03
N ARG A 113 -3.26 6.53 -8.47
CA ARG A 113 -3.40 6.93 -7.06
C ARG A 113 -4.79 7.50 -6.78
N GLU A 114 -5.28 8.38 -7.65
CA GLU A 114 -6.59 9.00 -7.53
C GLU A 114 -7.72 7.97 -7.56
N ILE A 115 -7.64 7.00 -8.47
CA ILE A 115 -8.67 5.96 -8.62
C ILE A 115 -8.65 4.95 -7.46
N PHE A 116 -7.48 4.49 -7.02
CA PHE A 116 -7.37 3.33 -6.12
C PHE A 116 -7.04 3.64 -4.66
N ILE A 117 -6.53 4.84 -4.35
CA ILE A 117 -5.94 5.13 -3.03
C ILE A 117 -6.50 6.41 -2.40
N LYS A 118 -6.77 7.44 -3.21
CA LYS A 118 -7.24 8.72 -2.72
C LYS A 118 -8.76 8.65 -2.48
N GLN A 119 -9.21 9.05 -1.29
CA GLN A 119 -10.62 9.36 -1.06
C GLN A 119 -10.92 10.74 -1.65
N VAL A 120 -12.04 10.85 -2.35
CA VAL A 120 -12.61 12.12 -2.83
C VAL A 120 -13.17 12.90 -1.65
#